data_AF-A0A959II26-F1
#
_entry.id   AF-A0A959II26-F1
#
_cell.length_a   1.000
_cell.length_b   1.000
_cell.length_c   1.000
_cell.angle_alpha   90.00
_cell.angle_beta   90.00
_cell.angle_gamma   90.00
#
_symmetry.space_group_name_H-M   'P 1'
#
loop_
_entity.id
_entity.type
_entity.pdbx_description
1 polymer ?
#
loop_
_entity_poly.entity_id
_entity_poly.type
_entity_poly.pdbx_seq_one_letter_code
_entity_poly.pdbx_strand_id
1 'polypeptide(L)'
;MSVLDIKNDLLRLVVETNDARLLEMVRHYFKILKEEPVSPEEIDVQELRMIEIGLKNIEEGKILSHEEARSRIKTLLKTKAEHGEG
;
A
#
# COMPACT_ATOMS: atom_id res chain seq x y z
N MET A 1 -23.89 6.42 7.11
CA MET A 1 -22.70 6.34 7.97
C MET A 1 -22.24 7.75 8.24
N SER A 2 -22.18 8.16 9.50
CA SER A 2 -21.72 9.49 9.88
C SER A 2 -20.20 9.55 9.95
N VAL A 3 -19.64 10.76 9.94
CA VAL A 3 -18.20 10.97 10.17
C VAL A 3 -17.76 10.40 11.53
N LEU A 4 -18.64 10.42 12.53
CA LEU A 4 -18.37 9.85 13.84
C LEU A 4 -18.24 8.32 13.78
N ASP A 5 -19.10 7.66 12.99
CA ASP A 5 -19.05 6.20 12.81
C ASP A 5 -17.71 5.78 12.18
N ILE A 6 -17.28 6.49 11.13
CA ILE A 6 -15.99 6.24 10.47
C ILE A 6 -14.82 6.40 11.45
N LYS A 7 -14.83 7.46 12.28
CA LYS A 7 -13.79 7.69 13.28
C LYS A 7 -13.74 6.59 14.32
N ASN A 8 -14.90 6.11 14.77
CA ASN A 8 -15.00 5.04 15.75
C ASN A 8 -14.51 3.70 15.18
N ASP A 9 -14.83 3.40 13.93
CA ASP A 9 -14.36 2.18 13.27
C ASP A 9 -12.83 2.18 13.09
N LEU A 10 -12.25 3.31 12.69
CA LEU A 10 -10.78 3.47 12.60
C LEU A 10 -10.10 3.34 13.97
N LEU A 11 -10.67 3.95 15.01
CA LEU A 11 -10.16 3.82 16.37
C LEU A 11 -10.23 2.36 16.83
N ARG A 12 -11.34 1.67 16.55
CA ARG A 12 -11.53 0.26 16.89
C ARG A 12 -10.48 -0.62 16.21
N LEU A 13 -10.23 -0.43 14.91
CA LEU A 13 -9.19 -1.13 14.18
C LEU A 13 -7.82 -1.00 14.86
N VAL A 14 -7.46 0.23 15.28
CA VAL A 14 -6.16 0.51 15.89
C VAL A 14 -6.05 -0.05 17.31
N VAL A 15 -7.13 -0.05 18.08
CA VAL A 15 -7.15 -0.53 19.48
C VAL A 15 -7.19 -2.05 19.57
N GLU A 16 -7.96 -2.71 18.69
CA GLU A 16 -8.20 -4.15 18.77
C GLU A 16 -7.12 -4.99 18.08
N THR A 17 -6.38 -4.41 17.14
CA THR A 17 -5.31 -5.13 16.45
C THR A 17 -4.00 -5.14 17.24
N ASN A 18 -3.37 -6.30 17.31
CA ASN A 18 -1.99 -6.45 17.79
C ASN A 18 -1.00 -6.73 16.64
N ASP A 19 -1.46 -6.70 15.37
CA ASP A 19 -0.56 -6.85 14.22
C ASP A 19 0.20 -5.54 13.99
N ALA A 20 1.45 -5.50 14.45
CA ALA A 20 2.35 -4.37 14.31
C ALA A 20 2.50 -3.89 12.86
N ARG A 21 2.48 -4.81 11.88
CA ARG A 21 2.65 -4.45 10.45
C ARG A 21 1.45 -3.69 9.92
N LEU A 22 0.25 -4.04 10.39
CA LEU A 22 -0.98 -3.34 10.01
C LEU A 22 -0.99 -1.94 10.64
N LEU A 23 -0.66 -1.84 11.93
CA LEU A 23 -0.56 -0.55 12.63
C LEU A 23 0.46 0.38 11.98
N GLU A 24 1.59 -0.15 11.54
CA GLU A 24 2.62 0.62 10.86
C GLU A 24 2.19 1.10 9.46
N MET A 25 1.42 0.29 8.71
CA MET A 25 0.81 0.73 7.47
C MET A 25 -0.19 1.87 7.69
N VAL A 26 -1.06 1.75 8.71
CA VAL A 26 -2.04 2.79 9.06
C VAL A 26 -1.33 4.08 9.49
N ARG A 27 -0.26 3.97 10.30
CA ARG A 27 0.59 5.10 10.70
C ARG A 27 1.19 5.81 9.49
N HIS A 28 1.77 5.07 8.54
CA HIS A 28 2.33 5.66 7.32
C HIS A 28 1.27 6.36 6.47
N TYR A 29 0.09 5.76 6.32
CA TYR A 29 -1.00 6.36 5.57
C TYR A 29 -1.45 7.70 6.18
N PHE A 30 -1.55 7.78 7.51
CA PHE A 30 -1.88 9.05 8.18
C PHE A 30 -0.81 10.12 8.00
N LYS A 31 0.48 9.76 7.97
CA LYS A 31 1.56 10.72 7.69
C LYS A 31 1.44 11.31 6.29
N ILE A 32 1.15 10.47 5.29
CA ILE A 32 0.91 10.92 3.91
C ILE A 32 -0.25 11.91 3.86
N LEU A 33 -1.38 11.58 4.51
CA LEU A 33 -2.56 12.45 4.53
C LEU A 33 -2.34 13.80 5.23
N LYS A 34 -1.38 13.86 6.16
CA LYS A 34 -1.04 15.08 6.90
C LYS A 34 0.11 15.87 6.28
N GLU A 35 0.64 15.42 5.16
CA GLU A 35 1.86 15.98 4.55
C GLU A 35 3.04 16.06 5.55
N GLU A 36 3.07 15.13 6.52
CA GLU A 36 4.15 15.08 7.50
C GLU A 36 5.43 14.58 6.81
N PRO A 37 6.58 15.25 6.99
CA PRO A 37 7.82 14.80 6.38
C PRO A 37 8.19 13.42 6.94
N VAL A 38 8.41 12.48 6.03
CA VAL A 38 8.93 11.15 6.38
C VAL A 38 10.39 11.30 6.78
N SER A 39 10.74 10.78 7.95
CA SER A 39 12.13 10.80 8.41
C SER A 39 13.00 9.86 7.56
N PRO A 40 14.29 10.17 7.32
CA PRO A 40 15.20 9.29 6.58
C PRO A 40 15.24 7.86 7.13
N GLU A 41 15.14 7.70 8.45
CA GLU A 41 15.12 6.40 9.13
C GLU A 41 13.86 5.58 8.79
N GLU A 42 12.72 6.25 8.55
CA GLU A 42 11.47 5.58 8.14
C GLU A 42 11.49 5.20 6.66
N ILE A 43 12.19 5.97 5.81
CA ILE A 43 12.44 5.58 4.41
C ILE A 43 13.25 4.29 4.39
N ASP A 44 14.29 4.18 5.21
CA ASP A 44 15.16 3.00 5.27
C ASP A 44 14.38 1.74 5.68
N VAL A 45 13.48 1.85 6.67
CA VAL A 45 12.59 0.73 7.06
C VAL A 45 11.61 0.34 5.94
N GLN A 46 11.04 1.32 5.22
CA GLN A 46 10.17 1.02 4.08
C GLN A 46 10.95 0.39 2.92
N GLU A 47 12.15 0.87 2.63
CA GLU A 47 13.03 0.33 1.60
C GLU A 47 13.42 -1.13 1.93
N LEU A 48 13.81 -1.40 3.19
CA LEU A 48 14.08 -2.77 3.66
C LEU A 48 12.86 -3.68 3.48
N ARG A 49 11.66 -3.21 3.83
CA ARG A 49 10.43 -3.98 3.65
C ARG A 49 10.13 -4.24 2.16
N MET A 50 10.37 -3.27 1.29
CA MET A 50 10.22 -3.43 -0.16
C MET A 50 11.23 -4.42 -0.74
N ILE A 51 12.46 -4.43 -0.22
CA ILE A 51 13.49 -5.42 -0.55
C ILE A 51 13.04 -6.82 -0.13
N GLU A 52 12.55 -7.01 1.09
CA GLU A 52 12.04 -8.31 1.58
C GLU A 52 10.87 -8.82 0.73
N ILE A 53 9.93 -7.95 0.38
CA ILE A 53 8.82 -8.29 -0.54
C ILE A 53 9.37 -8.70 -1.91
N GLY A 54 10.36 -7.97 -2.43
CA GLY A 54 11.04 -8.29 -3.68
C GLY A 54 11.68 -9.67 -3.64
N LEU A 55 12.44 -9.98 -2.58
CA LEU A 55 13.08 -11.29 -2.38
C LEU A 55 12.06 -12.41 -2.33
N LYS A 56 10.99 -12.25 -1.55
CA LYS A 56 9.92 -13.24 -1.45
C LYS A 56 9.21 -13.46 -2.79
N ASN A 57 8.95 -12.40 -3.56
CA ASN A 57 8.36 -12.53 -4.89
C ASN A 57 9.28 -13.28 -5.86
N ILE A 58 10.60 -13.15 -5.73
CA ILE A 58 11.56 -13.92 -6.51
C ILE A 58 11.50 -15.41 -6.12
N GLU A 59 11.52 -15.72 -4.82
CA GLU A 59 11.42 -17.10 -4.32
C GLU A 59 10.13 -17.79 -4.78
N GLU A 60 9.01 -17.07 -4.76
CA GLU A 60 7.71 -17.58 -5.19
C GLU A 60 7.52 -17.59 -6.72
N GLY A 61 8.53 -17.18 -7.49
CA GLY A 61 8.47 -17.11 -8.96
C GLY A 61 7.50 -16.03 -9.49
N LYS A 62 7.09 -15.09 -8.64
CA LYS A 62 6.20 -13.96 -8.95
C LYS A 62 6.96 -12.80 -9.59
N ILE A 63 7.85 -13.13 -10.52
CA ILE A 63 8.61 -12.17 -11.33
C ILE A 63 7.95 -12.01 -12.69
N LEU A 64 8.06 -10.82 -13.26
CA LEU A 64 7.54 -10.50 -14.58
C LEU A 64 8.69 -9.91 -15.39
N SER A 65 8.81 -10.33 -16.64
CA SER A 65 9.64 -9.63 -17.60
C SER A 65 9.09 -8.23 -17.87
N HIS A 66 9.95 -7.36 -18.39
CA HIS A 66 9.56 -6.01 -18.78
C HIS A 66 8.40 -5.99 -19.78
N GLU A 67 8.41 -6.93 -20.73
CA GLU A 67 7.37 -7.05 -21.75
C GLU A 67 6.02 -7.48 -21.16
N GLU A 68 6.02 -8.46 -20.26
CA GLU A 68 4.82 -8.91 -19.55
C GLU A 68 4.22 -7.79 -18.68
N ALA A 69 5.07 -7.03 -17.98
CA ALA A 69 4.64 -5.89 -17.20
C ALA A 69 3.97 -4.82 -18.08
N ARG A 70 4.61 -4.44 -19.20
CA ARG A 70 4.03 -3.49 -20.16
C ARG A 70 2.70 -3.96 -20.74
N SER A 71 2.61 -5.24 -21.09
CA SER A 71 1.39 -5.84 -21.64
C SER A 71 0.23 -5.77 -20.63
N ARG A 72 0.48 -6.15 -19.37
CA ARG A 72 -0.53 -6.05 -18.29
C ARG A 72 -0.98 -4.61 -18.05
N ILE A 73 -0.05 -3.65 -17.99
CA ILE A 73 -0.37 -2.23 -17.81
C ILE A 73 -1.24 -1.73 -18.97
N LYS A 74 -0.88 -2.06 -20.21
CA LYS A 74 -1.65 -1.65 -21.39
C LYS A 74 -3.09 -2.18 -21.33
N THR A 75 -3.28 -3.43 -20.92
CA THR A 75 -4.60 -4.04 -20.73
C THR A 75 -5.39 -3.33 -19.63
N LEU A 76 -4.77 -3.09 -18.47
CA LEU A 76 -5.42 -2.39 -17.34
C LEU A 76 -5.87 -0.97 -17.72
N LEU A 77 -5.02 -0.21 -18.43
CA LEU A 77 -5.34 1.13 -18.90
C LEU A 77 -6.49 1.11 -19.92
N LYS A 78 -6.52 0.11 -20.80
CA LYS A 78 -7.61 -0.08 -21.76
C LYS A 78 -8.93 -0.39 -21.05
N THR A 79 -8.91 -1.31 -20.07
CA THR A 79 -10.10 -1.65 -19.29
C THR A 79 -10.63 -0.46 -18.48
N LYS A 80 -9.74 0.36 -17.89
CA LYS A 80 -10.14 1.60 -17.20
C LYS A 80 -10.75 2.65 -18.13
N ALA A 81 -10.18 2.81 -19.33
CA ALA A 81 -10.74 3.72 -20.34
C ALA A 81 -12.12 3.27 -20.86
N GLU A 82 -12.38 1.96 -20.88
CA GLU A 82 -13.66 1.37 -21.29
C GLU A 82 -14.74 1.41 -20.19
N HIS A 83 -14.36 1.48 -18.91
CA HIS A 83 -15.28 1.43 -17.76
C HIS A 83 -15.53 2.77 -17.05
N GLY A 84 -14.99 3.89 -17.54
CA GLY A 84 -15.48 5.23 -17.20
C GLY A 84 -15.61 5.55 -15.71
N GLU A 85 -14.51 5.49 -14.96
CA GLU A 85 -14.35 6.32 -13.76
C GLU A 85 -13.23 7.32 -14.05
N GLY A 86 -13.65 8.48 -14.58
CA GLY A 86 -12.82 9.66 -14.80
C GLY A 86 -12.88 10.62 -13.62
#